data_AF-A0A918LU21-F1
#
_entry.id   AF-A0A918LU21-F1
#
_cell.length_a   1.000
_cell.length_b   1.000
_cell.length_c   1.000
_cell.angle_alpha   90.00
_cell.angle_beta   90.00
_cell.angle_gamma   90.00
#
_symmetry.space_group_name_H-M   'P 1'
#
loop_
_entity.id
_entity.type
_entity.pdbx_description
1 polymer ?
#
loop_
_entity_poly.entity_id
_entity_poly.type
_entity_poly.pdbx_seq_one_letter_code
_entity_poly.pdbx_strand_id
1 'polypeptide(L)'
;MLDESLTALAAAGGGAVVAAMATDAWHVTRDGVVRLFRGRAEVERRLEDDAALVAGAEDTDDARQALAPAWALRLRALLAEHPEYADEVRALMAGLPQAHHSVQHNTAHDNARVFGVQHGSIVIHPHPDQAGA
;
A
#
# COMPACT_ATOMS: atom_id res chain seq x y z
N MET A 1 -19.75 -7.05 -15.68
CA MET A 1 -19.25 -6.39 -14.45
C MET A 1 -18.22 -7.29 -13.82
N LEU A 2 -17.11 -6.75 -13.34
CA LEU A 2 -16.10 -7.53 -12.62
C LEU A 2 -16.70 -8.08 -11.33
N ASP A 3 -16.31 -9.29 -10.95
CA ASP A 3 -16.68 -9.84 -9.65
C ASP A 3 -16.14 -8.97 -8.50
N GLU A 4 -16.89 -8.84 -7.41
CA GLU A 4 -16.49 -8.04 -6.24
C GLU A 4 -15.19 -8.56 -5.62
N SER A 5 -15.00 -9.89 -5.60
CA SER A 5 -13.76 -10.49 -5.09
C SER A 5 -12.55 -10.16 -5.96
N LEU A 6 -12.72 -10.06 -7.28
CA LEU A 6 -11.66 -9.66 -8.20
C LEU A 6 -11.35 -8.16 -8.08
N THR A 7 -12.35 -7.34 -7.77
CA THR A 7 -12.16 -5.91 -7.51
C THR A 7 -11.36 -5.70 -6.22
N ALA A 8 -11.71 -6.42 -5.15
CA ALA A 8 -10.94 -6.42 -3.90
C ALA A 8 -9.50 -6.95 -4.10
N LEU A 9 -9.33 -7.99 -4.91
CA LEU A 9 -8.02 -8.53 -5.27
C LEU A 9 -7.16 -7.51 -6.00
N ALA A 10 -7.73 -6.78 -6.96
CA ALA A 10 -7.02 -5.72 -7.67
C ALA A 10 -6.60 -4.58 -6.73
N ALA A 11 -7.47 -4.19 -5.79
CA ALA A 11 -7.15 -3.16 -4.79
C ALA A 11 -6.00 -3.60 -3.88
N ALA A 12 -6.05 -4.82 -3.35
CA ALA A 12 -4.98 -5.38 -2.54
C ALA A 12 -3.66 -5.47 -3.32
N GLY A 13 -3.71 -5.96 -4.56
CA GLY A 13 -2.53 -6.06 -5.42
C GLY A 13 -1.91 -4.70 -5.74
N GLY A 14 -2.74 -3.67 -5.97
CA GLY A 14 -2.26 -2.31 -6.21
C GLY A 14 -1.49 -1.75 -5.02
N GLY A 15 -2.02 -1.94 -3.80
CA GLY A 15 -1.34 -1.58 -2.56
C GLY A 15 -0.04 -2.35 -2.35
N ALA A 16 -0.02 -3.65 -2.67
CA ALA A 16 1.15 -4.49 -2.49
C ALA A 16 2.30 -4.13 -3.46
N VAL A 17 1.98 -3.81 -4.73
CA VAL A 17 2.97 -3.35 -5.71
C VAL A 17 3.65 -2.06 -5.25
N VAL A 18 2.88 -1.06 -4.80
CA VAL A 18 3.46 0.20 -4.34
C VAL A 18 4.19 0.05 -3.01
N ALA A 19 3.73 -0.82 -2.10
CA ALA A 19 4.45 -1.12 -0.87
C ALA A 19 5.85 -1.67 -1.18
N ALA A 20 5.96 -2.57 -2.16
CA ALA A 20 7.23 -3.16 -2.54
C ALA A 20 8.23 -2.15 -3.12
N MET A 21 7.77 -1.07 -3.78
CA MET A 21 8.64 -0.01 -4.34
C MET A 21 9.54 0.65 -3.30
N ALA A 22 9.14 0.66 -2.02
CA ALA A 22 9.90 1.24 -0.92
C ALA A 22 10.76 0.21 -0.14
N THR A 23 10.91 -1.01 -0.67
CA THR A 23 11.57 -2.11 0.04
C THR A 23 12.57 -2.84 -0.87
N ASP A 24 13.44 -3.64 -0.27
CA ASP A 24 14.36 -4.50 -1.01
C ASP A 24 13.65 -5.57 -1.86
N ALA A 25 12.37 -5.83 -1.59
CA ALA A 25 11.54 -6.75 -2.38
C ALA A 25 11.12 -6.17 -3.74
N TRP A 26 11.44 -4.91 -4.05
CA TRP A 26 11.05 -4.23 -5.27
C TRP A 26 11.40 -5.03 -6.53
N HIS A 27 12.64 -5.48 -6.66
CA HIS A 27 13.12 -6.15 -7.88
C HIS A 27 12.33 -7.43 -8.18
N VAL A 28 12.10 -8.26 -7.15
CA VAL A 28 11.31 -9.51 -7.29
C VAL A 28 9.87 -9.19 -7.68
N THR A 29 9.30 -8.14 -7.09
CA THR A 29 7.93 -7.69 -7.37
C THR A 29 7.79 -7.19 -8.79
N ARG A 30 8.73 -6.36 -9.24
CA ARG A 30 8.79 -5.82 -10.59
C ARG A 30 8.79 -6.94 -11.61
N ASP A 31 9.68 -7.91 -11.47
CA ASP A 31 9.77 -9.05 -12.40
C ASP A 31 8.46 -9.85 -12.45
N GLY A 32 7.82 -10.02 -11.29
CA GLY A 32 6.51 -10.66 -11.18
C GLY A 32 5.41 -9.89 -11.91
N VAL A 33 5.33 -8.57 -11.73
CA VAL A 33 4.35 -7.69 -12.40
C VAL A 33 4.60 -7.65 -13.90
N VAL A 34 5.86 -7.51 -14.34
CA VAL A 34 6.21 -7.53 -15.77
C VAL A 34 5.78 -8.85 -16.41
N ARG A 35 6.04 -9.98 -15.75
CA ARG A 35 5.57 -11.30 -16.22
C ARG A 35 4.05 -11.41 -16.25
N LEU A 36 3.36 -10.89 -15.24
CA LEU A 36 1.88 -10.87 -15.17
C LEU A 36 1.29 -10.10 -16.36
N PHE A 37 1.84 -8.92 -16.68
CA PHE A 37 1.46 -8.13 -17.84
C PHE A 37 2.13 -8.59 -19.15
N ARG A 38 2.70 -9.80 -19.17
CA ARG A 38 3.30 -10.45 -20.35
C ARG A 38 4.39 -9.61 -21.03
N GLY A 39 5.18 -8.87 -20.26
CA GLY A 39 6.31 -8.09 -20.77
C GLY A 39 5.92 -6.83 -21.54
N ARG A 40 4.70 -6.31 -21.34
CA ARG A 40 4.25 -5.03 -21.90
C ARG A 40 5.18 -3.89 -21.48
N ALA A 41 5.98 -3.38 -22.42
CA ALA A 41 7.02 -2.39 -22.17
C ALA A 41 6.48 -1.08 -21.54
N GLU A 42 5.24 -0.72 -21.85
CA GLU A 42 4.58 0.44 -21.25
C GLU A 42 4.31 0.26 -19.75
N VAL A 43 3.99 -0.95 -19.32
CA VAL A 43 3.77 -1.28 -17.90
C VAL A 43 5.09 -1.29 -17.17
N GLU A 44 6.11 -1.93 -17.75
CA GLU A 44 7.46 -1.97 -17.17
C GLU A 44 8.05 -0.57 -16.98
N ARG A 45 8.00 0.28 -18.01
CA ARG A 45 8.47 1.66 -17.91
C ARG A 45 7.70 2.43 -16.84
N ARG A 46 6.38 2.28 -16.80
CA ARG A 46 5.55 2.95 -15.79
C ARG A 46 5.89 2.50 -14.37
N LEU A 47 6.15 1.21 -14.20
CA LEU A 47 6.52 0.58 -12.94
C LEU A 47 7.85 1.14 -12.41
N GLU A 48 8.83 1.30 -13.29
CA GLU A 48 10.11 1.95 -12.97
C GLU A 48 9.94 3.45 -12.68
N ASP A 49 9.17 4.18 -13.50
CA ASP A 49 8.90 5.61 -13.29
C ASP A 49 8.25 5.86 -11.91
N ASP A 50 7.23 5.06 -11.57
CA ASP A 50 6.50 5.17 -10.30
C ASP A 50 7.39 4.78 -9.10
N ALA A 51 8.29 3.79 -9.25
CA ALA A 51 9.26 3.46 -8.20
C ALA A 51 10.32 4.54 -7.99
N ALA A 52 10.80 5.18 -9.07
CA ALA A 52 11.70 6.32 -8.98
C ALA A 52 11.03 7.52 -8.28
N LEU A 53 9.73 7.74 -8.52
CA LEU A 53 8.94 8.74 -7.80
C LEU A 53 8.88 8.44 -6.30
N VAL A 54 8.62 7.18 -5.92
CA VAL A 54 8.58 6.76 -4.51
C VAL A 54 9.95 6.93 -3.84
N ALA A 55 11.03 6.55 -4.52
CA ALA A 55 12.40 6.67 -4.00
C ALA A 55 12.88 8.12 -3.84
N GLY A 56 12.37 9.03 -4.68
CA GLY A 56 12.72 10.46 -4.65
C GLY A 56 11.78 11.33 -3.82
N ALA A 57 10.72 10.77 -3.24
CA ALA A 57 9.72 11.53 -2.49
C ALA A 57 10.24 11.92 -1.09
N GLU A 58 9.89 13.14 -0.65
CA GLU A 58 10.15 13.58 0.74
C GLU A 58 9.36 12.73 1.75
N ASP A 59 8.13 12.34 1.39
CA ASP A 59 7.32 11.37 2.12
C ASP A 59 7.02 10.16 1.21
N THR A 60 7.72 9.06 1.49
CA THR A 60 7.60 7.80 0.76
C THR A 60 6.23 7.15 0.95
N ASP A 61 5.58 7.31 2.11
CA ASP A 61 4.27 6.69 2.36
C ASP A 61 3.17 7.43 1.58
N ASP A 62 3.18 8.75 1.61
CA ASP A 62 2.25 9.57 0.84
C ASP A 62 2.35 9.29 -0.67
N ALA A 63 3.57 9.20 -1.21
CA ALA A 63 3.79 8.85 -2.61
C ALA A 63 3.21 7.47 -2.97
N ARG A 64 3.43 6.46 -2.11
CA ARG A 64 2.87 5.11 -2.30
C ARG A 64 1.34 5.13 -2.23
N GLN A 65 0.76 5.81 -1.24
CA GLN A 65 -0.69 5.91 -1.08
C GLN A 65 -1.36 6.57 -2.30
N ALA A 66 -0.73 7.60 -2.88
CA ALA A 66 -1.21 8.25 -4.09
C ALA A 66 -1.18 7.33 -5.33
N LEU A 67 -0.22 6.41 -5.41
CA LEU A 67 -0.05 5.48 -6.53
C LEU A 67 -0.90 4.21 -6.43
N ALA A 68 -1.30 3.80 -5.22
CA ALA A 68 -2.05 2.56 -5.00
C ALA A 68 -3.35 2.46 -5.85
N PRO A 69 -4.21 3.49 -5.94
CA PRO A 69 -5.41 3.43 -6.77
C PRO A 69 -5.11 3.27 -8.26
N ALA A 70 -4.01 3.85 -8.75
CA ALA A 70 -3.62 3.78 -10.15
C ALA A 70 -3.15 2.37 -10.52
N TRP A 71 -2.44 1.68 -9.64
CA TRP A 71 -2.07 0.27 -9.82
C TRP A 71 -3.25 -0.67 -9.66
N ALA A 72 -4.13 -0.40 -8.70
CA ALA A 72 -5.38 -1.15 -8.53
C ALA A 72 -6.25 -1.08 -9.80
N LEU A 73 -6.36 0.09 -10.44
CA LEU A 73 -7.12 0.24 -11.69
C LEU A 73 -6.52 -0.59 -12.84
N ARG A 74 -5.19 -0.64 -12.94
CA ARG A 74 -4.49 -1.45 -13.96
C ARG A 74 -4.71 -2.95 -13.75
N LEU A 75 -4.59 -3.43 -12.52
CA LEU A 75 -4.88 -4.82 -12.17
C LEU A 75 -6.35 -5.16 -12.38
N ARG A 76 -7.26 -4.23 -12.08
CA ARG A 76 -8.68 -4.39 -12.35
C ARG A 76 -8.97 -4.53 -13.84
N ALA A 77 -8.34 -3.70 -14.68
CA ALA A 77 -8.46 -3.80 -16.13
C ALA A 77 -7.91 -5.15 -16.64
N LEU A 78 -6.75 -5.58 -16.13
CA LEU A 78 -6.18 -6.89 -16.45
C LEU A 78 -7.14 -8.03 -16.08
N LEU A 79 -7.68 -8.04 -14.86
CA LEU A 79 -8.61 -9.07 -14.41
C LEU A 79 -9.99 -9.00 -15.08
N ALA A 80 -10.33 -7.87 -15.71
CA ALA A 80 -11.56 -7.73 -16.49
C ALA A 80 -11.45 -8.45 -17.82
N GLU A 81 -10.28 -8.34 -18.44
CA GLU A 81 -9.94 -8.97 -19.71
C GLU A 81 -9.55 -10.43 -19.51
N HIS A 82 -8.83 -10.73 -18.42
CA HIS A 82 -8.24 -12.03 -18.11
C HIS A 82 -8.50 -12.45 -16.65
N PRO A 83 -9.73 -12.87 -16.30
CA PRO A 83 -10.06 -13.34 -14.95
C PRO A 83 -9.19 -14.52 -14.49
N GLU A 84 -8.67 -15.32 -15.42
CA GLU A 84 -7.78 -16.45 -15.16
C GLU A 84 -6.44 -16.04 -14.50
N TYR A 85 -6.05 -14.77 -14.57
CA TYR A 85 -4.83 -14.27 -13.94
C TYR A 85 -5.01 -13.96 -12.45
N ALA A 86 -6.20 -14.16 -11.89
CA ALA A 86 -6.45 -13.93 -10.46
C ALA A 86 -5.50 -14.71 -9.56
N ASP A 87 -5.20 -15.97 -9.90
CA ASP A 87 -4.27 -16.79 -9.11
C ASP A 87 -2.83 -16.32 -9.25
N GLU A 88 -2.43 -15.79 -10.41
CA GLU A 88 -1.11 -15.16 -10.59
C GLU A 88 -0.98 -13.89 -9.73
N VAL A 89 -2.04 -13.07 -9.64
CA VAL A 89 -2.07 -11.88 -8.77
C VAL A 89 -1.98 -12.28 -7.29
N ARG A 90 -2.73 -13.32 -6.87
CA ARG A 90 -2.63 -13.85 -5.50
C ARG A 90 -1.23 -14.37 -5.17
N ALA A 91 -0.63 -15.11 -6.09
CA ALA A 91 0.72 -15.65 -5.93
C ALA A 91 1.77 -14.54 -5.85
N LEU A 92 1.64 -13.49 -6.69
CA LEU A 92 2.49 -12.30 -6.62
C LEU A 92 2.41 -11.67 -5.22
N MET A 93 1.21 -11.46 -4.69
CA MET A 93 1.02 -10.86 -3.36
C MET A 93 1.52 -11.75 -2.22
N ALA A 94 1.38 -13.07 -2.33
CA ALA A 94 1.85 -14.00 -1.30
C ALA A 94 3.38 -14.00 -1.17
N GLY A 95 4.10 -13.65 -2.23
CA GLY A 95 5.55 -13.48 -2.23
C GLY A 95 6.04 -12.15 -1.66
N LEU A 96 5.13 -11.22 -1.38
CA LEU A 96 5.49 -9.90 -0.85
C LEU A 96 5.57 -9.93 0.68
N PRO A 97 6.55 -9.24 1.29
CA PRO A 97 6.52 -8.99 2.72
C PRO A 97 5.19 -8.28 3.03
N GLN A 98 4.36 -8.93 3.85
CA GLN A 98 3.06 -8.37 4.21
C GLN A 98 3.32 -7.03 4.89
N ALA A 99 2.79 -5.95 4.29
CA ALA A 99 2.75 -4.67 4.97
C ALA A 99 1.99 -4.91 6.27
N HIS A 100 2.69 -4.84 7.40
CA HIS A 100 2.08 -5.02 8.71
C HIS A 100 1.05 -3.90 8.85
N HIS A 101 -0.23 -4.22 8.67
CA HIS A 101 -1.29 -3.33 9.07
C HIS A 101 -1.15 -3.15 10.58
N SER A 102 -0.77 -1.97 11.03
CA SER A 102 -0.73 -1.69 12.46
C SER A 102 -2.13 -1.28 12.87
N VAL A 103 -2.93 -2.23 13.38
CA VAL A 103 -4.19 -1.89 14.06
C VAL A 103 -3.82 -1.42 15.46
N GLN A 104 -3.91 -0.12 15.68
CA GLN A 104 -3.71 0.47 17.00
C GLN A 104 -5.03 0.45 17.77
N HIS A 105 -5.19 -0.50 18.68
CA HIS A 105 -6.31 -0.52 19.63
C HIS A 105 -5.92 0.29 20.88
N ASN A 106 -6.46 1.50 20.98
CA ASN A 106 -6.25 2.38 22.13
C ASN A 106 -7.47 2.35 23.05
N THR A 107 -7.34 1.77 24.23
CA THR A 107 -8.38 1.80 25.27
C THR A 107 -7.92 2.67 26.44
N ALA A 108 -8.71 3.68 26.79
CA ALA A 108 -8.49 4.57 27.93
C ALA A 108 -9.58 4.34 28.99
N HIS A 109 -9.21 4.38 30.26
CA HIS A 109 -10.14 4.29 31.39
C HIS A 109 -9.96 5.48 32.34
N ASP A 110 -11.02 5.84 33.08
CA ASP A 110 -11.05 6.95 34.04
C ASP A 110 -10.54 8.27 33.43
N ASN A 111 -9.63 8.98 34.12
CA ASN A 111 -9.04 10.24 33.66
C ASN A 111 -7.87 10.07 32.65
N ALA A 112 -7.75 8.92 31.98
CA ALA A 112 -6.65 8.65 31.06
C ALA A 112 -6.82 9.37 29.71
N ARG A 113 -5.70 9.89 29.19
CA ARG A 113 -5.62 10.50 27.85
C ARG A 113 -4.70 9.65 26.98
N VAL A 114 -5.20 9.21 25.83
CA VAL A 114 -4.39 8.48 24.85
C VAL A 114 -4.09 9.38 23.66
N PHE A 115 -2.82 9.43 23.29
CA PHE A 115 -2.32 10.18 22.15
C PHE A 115 -1.67 9.19 21.19
N GLY A 116 -2.37 8.86 20.10
CA GLY A 116 -1.86 7.99 19.05
C GLY A 116 -1.26 8.82 17.92
N VAL A 117 0.01 8.57 17.57
CA VAL A 117 0.65 9.11 16.37
C VAL A 117 1.27 7.94 15.63
N GLN A 118 0.76 7.65 14.43
CA GLN A 118 1.29 6.58 13.60
C GLN A 118 2.45 7.07 12.71
N HIS A 119 2.48 8.38 12.40
CA HIS A 119 3.57 9.06 11.70
C HIS A 119 3.63 10.54 12.14
N GLY A 120 4.83 11.12 12.19
CA GLY A 120 5.05 12.51 12.59
C GLY A 120 5.22 12.70 14.10
N SER A 121 4.97 13.92 14.60
CA SER A 121 5.15 14.29 16.02
C SER A 121 3.90 14.95 16.59
N ILE A 122 3.51 14.59 17.82
CA ILE A 122 2.52 15.32 18.60
C ILE A 122 3.22 16.13 19.70
N VAL A 123 2.93 17.43 19.74
CA VAL A 123 3.43 18.32 20.80
C VAL A 123 2.26 18.69 21.70
N ILE A 124 2.24 18.11 22.90
CA ILE A 124 1.16 18.30 23.87
C ILE A 124 1.59 19.36 24.87
N HIS A 125 0.85 20.47 24.93
CA HIS A 125 1.01 21.49 25.96
C HIS A 125 -0.11 21.34 27.00
N PRO A 126 0.15 20.78 28.20
CA PRO A 126 -0.84 20.78 29.26
C PRO A 126 -1.04 22.21 29.80
N HIS A 127 -2.29 22.62 29.99
CA HIS A 127 -2.61 23.86 30.71
C HIS A 127 -2.33 23.66 32.21
N PRO A 128 -1.70 24.61 32.92
CA PRO A 128 -1.22 24.43 34.30
C PRO A 128 -2.30 24.29 35.40
N ASP A 129 -3.58 24.11 35.07
CA ASP A 129 -4.69 24.14 36.06
C ASP A 129 -5.45 22.82 36.25
N GLN A 130 -4.84 21.66 35.99
CA GLN A 130 -5.49 20.36 36.24
C GLN A 130 -4.67 19.39 37.09
N ALA A 131 -4.01 19.92 38.12
CA ALA A 131 -3.51 19.14 39.25
C ALA A 131 -4.36 19.47 40.49
N GLY A 132 -5.59 18.96 40.55
CA GLY A 132 -6.41 19.09 41.76
C GLY A 132 -7.90 18.85 41.57
N ALA A 133 -8.31 17.59 41.69
CA ALA A 133 -9.51 17.11 42.40
C ALA A 133 -9.59 15.58 42.27
#